data_AF-A0A958WT49-F1
#
_entry.id   AF-A0A958WT49-F1
#
_cell.length_a   1.000
_cell.length_b   1.000
_cell.length_c   1.000
_cell.angle_alpha   90.00
_cell.angle_beta   90.00
_cell.angle_gamma   90.00
#
_symmetry.space_group_name_H-M   'P 1'
#
loop_
_entity.id
_entity.type
_entity.pdbx_description
1 polymer ?
#
loop_
_entity_poly.entity_id
_entity_poly.type
_entity_poly.pdbx_seq_one_letter_code
_entity_poly.pdbx_strand_id
1 'polypeptide(L)'
;MKNNTPSTAHLKGTRTETAHDGNAKVWLNGKQLNLQASLKYCSKSPTGFNWGYGGSGPAQLAHEVCRQLYGLETANLVFQDFKWRFLVTIEGDTFDLTLELEEFNVGHVMPLIETAEDTDLCETQNGPTGHGETCYFDADQGL
;
A
#
# COMPACT_ATOMS: atom_id res chain seq x y z
N MET A 1 -10.45 -14.09 11.98
CA MET A 1 -9.82 -15.04 11.02
C MET A 1 -8.32 -14.81 11.14
N LYS A 2 -7.49 -15.83 11.36
CA LYS A 2 -6.03 -15.62 11.48
C LYS A 2 -5.53 -15.16 10.11
N ASN A 3 -5.25 -13.88 9.96
CA ASN A 3 -4.73 -13.30 8.73
C ASN A 3 -3.33 -13.88 8.53
N ASN A 4 -3.20 -14.84 7.61
CA ASN A 4 -1.94 -15.49 7.31
C ASN A 4 -1.10 -14.54 6.45
N THR A 5 -0.48 -13.55 7.10
CA THR A 5 0.38 -12.57 6.45
C THR A 5 1.54 -13.30 5.78
N PRO A 6 1.73 -13.15 4.45
CA PRO A 6 2.80 -13.86 3.75
C PRO A 6 4.17 -13.42 4.25
N SER A 7 5.06 -14.39 4.53
CA SER A 7 6.47 -14.13 4.89
C SER A 7 7.32 -13.80 3.67
N THR A 8 6.88 -14.21 2.47
CA THR A 8 7.58 -13.95 1.21
C THR A 8 6.60 -13.60 0.08
N ALA A 9 7.03 -12.80 -0.89
CA ALA A 9 6.28 -12.58 -2.12
C ALA A 9 7.21 -12.47 -3.34
N HIS A 10 6.79 -13.02 -4.48
CA HIS A 10 7.56 -12.94 -5.72
C HIS A 10 7.07 -11.77 -6.56
N LEU A 11 7.95 -10.83 -6.87
CA LEU A 11 7.64 -9.64 -7.64
C LEU A 11 8.49 -9.60 -8.91
N LYS A 12 7.83 -9.42 -10.05
CA LYS A 12 8.47 -9.31 -11.36
C LYS A 12 7.97 -8.08 -12.07
N GLY A 13 8.85 -7.33 -12.71
CA GLY A 13 8.48 -6.14 -13.49
C GLY A 13 9.23 -6.05 -14.79
N THR A 14 8.57 -5.49 -15.80
CA THR A 14 9.17 -5.15 -17.10
C THR A 14 8.61 -3.82 -17.58
N ARG A 15 9.47 -2.91 -18.02
CA ARG A 15 9.09 -1.70 -18.79
C ARG A 15 9.92 -1.64 -20.06
N THR A 16 9.37 -1.04 -21.11
CA THR A 16 10.15 -0.74 -22.32
C THR A 16 10.96 0.52 -22.04
N GLU A 17 12.27 0.40 -22.15
CA GLU A 17 13.23 1.51 -22.06
C GLU A 17 12.70 2.67 -22.93
N THR A 18 12.66 3.87 -22.33
CA THR A 18 11.98 5.14 -22.72
C THR A 18 10.59 5.45 -22.16
N ALA A 19 9.82 4.51 -21.62
CA ALA A 19 8.45 4.81 -21.19
C ALA A 19 8.34 5.13 -19.69
N HIS A 20 8.39 6.42 -19.36
CA HIS A 20 7.63 6.96 -18.22
C HIS A 20 6.11 6.98 -18.51
N ASP A 21 5.67 6.31 -19.58
CA ASP A 21 4.37 6.42 -20.24
C ASP A 21 3.35 5.38 -19.77
N GLY A 22 3.64 4.63 -18.71
CA GLY A 22 2.70 3.69 -18.09
C GLY A 22 2.55 2.33 -18.74
N ASN A 23 3.48 1.94 -19.60
CA ASN A 23 3.56 0.59 -20.16
C ASN A 23 4.27 -0.44 -19.26
N ALA A 24 4.60 -0.06 -18.02
CA ALA A 24 5.18 -0.99 -17.07
C ALA A 24 4.18 -2.10 -16.71
N LYS A 25 4.62 -3.35 -16.87
CA LYS A 25 3.88 -4.54 -16.46
C LYS A 25 4.55 -5.13 -15.22
N VAL A 26 3.74 -5.44 -14.22
CA VAL A 26 4.22 -6.00 -12.95
C VAL A 26 3.37 -7.21 -12.59
N TRP A 27 4.01 -8.25 -12.08
CA TRP A 27 3.39 -9.48 -11.61
C TRP A 27 3.75 -9.70 -10.14
N LEU A 28 2.75 -10.04 -9.35
CA LEU A 28 2.88 -10.44 -7.95
C LEU A 28 2.44 -11.91 -7.84
N ASN A 29 3.33 -12.78 -7.37
CA ASN A 29 3.11 -14.23 -7.26
C ASN A 29 2.56 -14.84 -8.57
N GLY A 30 3.13 -14.43 -9.71
CA GLY A 30 2.72 -14.87 -11.04
C GLY A 30 1.44 -14.23 -11.59
N LYS A 31 0.70 -13.45 -10.79
CA LYS A 31 -0.51 -12.73 -11.23
C LYS A 31 -0.17 -11.30 -11.65
N GLN A 32 -0.53 -10.92 -12.87
CA GLN A 32 -0.32 -9.55 -13.34
C GLN A 32 -1.17 -8.56 -12.54
N LEU A 33 -0.56 -7.48 -12.07
CA LEU A 33 -1.25 -6.39 -11.39
C LEU A 33 -2.05 -5.55 -12.40
N ASN A 34 -3.25 -5.14 -12.00
CA ASN A 34 -4.14 -4.37 -12.84
C ASN A 34 -4.06 -2.88 -12.47
N LEU A 35 -3.45 -2.10 -13.35
CA LEU A 35 -3.30 -0.66 -13.19
C LEU A 35 -4.65 0.08 -13.04
N GLN A 36 -5.67 -0.30 -13.83
CA GLN A 36 -6.99 0.34 -13.79
C GLN A 36 -7.69 0.14 -12.45
N ALA A 37 -7.51 -1.02 -11.83
CA ALA A 37 -8.02 -1.28 -10.48
C ALA A 37 -7.28 -0.41 -9.45
N SER A 38 -5.96 -0.30 -9.53
CA SER A 38 -5.14 0.52 -8.62
C SER A 38 -5.50 2.02 -8.70
N LEU A 39 -5.73 2.56 -9.91
CA LEU A 39 -6.11 3.96 -10.11
C LEU A 39 -7.44 4.35 -9.45
N LYS A 40 -8.37 3.39 -9.28
CA LYS A 40 -9.63 3.60 -8.57
C LYS A 40 -9.44 3.89 -7.08
N TYR A 41 -8.34 3.38 -6.49
CA TYR A 41 -8.06 3.50 -5.06
C TYR A 41 -6.91 4.49 -4.76
N CYS A 42 -6.03 4.76 -5.74
CA CYS A 42 -4.87 5.62 -5.57
C CYS A 42 -4.52 6.35 -6.90
N SER A 43 -5.11 7.52 -7.12
CA SER A 43 -4.82 8.41 -8.27
C SER A 43 -3.52 9.20 -8.07
N LYS A 44 -2.38 8.52 -7.92
CA LYS A 44 -1.08 9.19 -7.69
C LYS A 44 -0.21 9.26 -8.95
N SER A 45 -0.44 8.40 -9.95
CA SER A 45 0.19 8.50 -11.26
C SER A 45 -0.73 7.99 -12.37
N PRO A 46 -1.25 8.87 -13.26
CA PRO A 46 -1.96 8.42 -14.46
C PRO A 46 -1.05 7.67 -15.43
N THR A 47 0.27 7.74 -15.25
CA THR A 47 1.28 7.09 -16.08
C THR A 47 1.75 5.75 -15.54
N GLY A 48 0.96 5.06 -14.72
CA GLY A 48 1.20 3.65 -14.43
C GLY A 48 2.15 3.31 -13.27
N PHE A 49 2.43 2.00 -13.12
CA PHE A 49 3.40 1.48 -12.16
C PHE A 49 4.82 1.87 -12.54
N ASN A 50 5.69 2.06 -11.55
CA ASN A 50 7.11 2.34 -11.77
C ASN A 50 7.95 1.90 -10.56
N TRP A 51 9.27 1.96 -10.67
CA TRP A 51 10.24 1.61 -9.61
C TRP A 51 11.58 2.31 -9.85
N GLY A 52 12.48 2.23 -8.87
CA GLY A 52 13.84 2.79 -8.94
C GLY A 52 13.96 4.27 -8.56
N TYR A 53 12.91 4.89 -8.02
CA TYR A 53 12.93 6.29 -7.56
C TYR A 53 11.83 6.58 -6.51
N GLY A 54 11.92 7.71 -5.79
CA GLY A 54 11.03 8.03 -4.66
C GLY A 54 9.64 8.58 -5.00
N GLY A 55 9.26 8.64 -6.27
CA GLY A 55 8.07 9.38 -6.75
C GLY A 55 6.74 8.62 -6.67
N SER A 56 5.75 9.10 -7.42
CA SER A 56 4.36 8.63 -7.34
C SER A 56 4.07 7.29 -8.03
N GLY A 57 4.74 6.98 -9.14
CA GLY A 57 4.61 5.67 -9.81
C GLY A 57 5.01 4.48 -8.91
N PRO A 58 6.17 4.54 -8.22
CA PRO A 58 6.57 3.57 -7.22
C PRO A 58 5.64 3.52 -6.01
N ALA A 59 5.09 4.67 -5.59
CA ALA A 59 4.09 4.71 -4.54
C ALA A 59 2.78 3.97 -4.93
N GLN A 60 2.34 4.12 -6.18
CA GLN A 60 1.17 3.42 -6.70
C GLN A 60 1.40 1.91 -6.83
N LEU A 61 2.61 1.51 -7.25
CA LEU A 61 2.98 0.10 -7.27
C LEU A 61 3.02 -0.49 -5.85
N ALA A 62 3.66 0.20 -4.90
CA ALA A 62 3.70 -0.24 -3.51
C ALA A 62 2.30 -0.43 -2.93
N HIS A 63 1.40 0.54 -3.16
CA HIS A 63 0.03 0.47 -2.67
C HIS A 63 -0.72 -0.76 -3.20
N GLU A 64 -0.65 -1.02 -4.51
CA GLU A 64 -1.31 -2.18 -5.09
C GLU A 64 -0.71 -3.51 -4.61
N VAL A 65 0.61 -3.58 -4.42
CA VAL A 65 1.27 -4.76 -3.84
C VAL A 65 0.80 -5.00 -2.42
N CYS A 66 0.87 -3.98 -1.54
CA CYS A 66 0.39 -4.10 -0.17
C CYS A 66 -1.10 -4.46 -0.11
N ARG A 67 -1.92 -3.91 -1.01
CA ARG A 67 -3.37 -4.19 -1.07
C ARG A 67 -3.64 -5.67 -1.35
N GLN A 68 -2.86 -6.29 -2.23
CA GLN A 68 -3.00 -7.70 -2.58
C GLN A 68 -2.45 -8.63 -1.48
N LEU A 69 -1.44 -8.18 -0.72
CA LEU A 69 -0.83 -8.97 0.35
C LEU A 69 -1.58 -8.87 1.68
N TYR A 70 -2.08 -7.68 2.03
CA TYR A 70 -2.56 -7.35 3.38
C TYR A 70 -3.98 -6.78 3.42
N GLY A 71 -4.57 -6.46 2.26
CA GLY A 71 -5.85 -5.76 2.20
C GLY A 71 -5.72 -4.24 2.16
N LEU A 72 -6.85 -3.56 1.92
CA LEU A 72 -6.87 -2.12 1.60
C LEU A 72 -6.46 -1.23 2.79
N GLU A 73 -6.96 -1.52 3.98
CA GLU A 73 -6.72 -0.70 5.17
C GLU A 73 -5.25 -0.70 5.57
N THR A 74 -4.66 -1.90 5.71
CA THR A 74 -3.22 -2.04 5.97
C THR A 74 -2.39 -1.42 4.85
N ALA A 75 -2.78 -1.60 3.58
CA ALA A 75 -2.06 -1.02 2.45
C ALA A 75 -1.98 0.52 2.51
N ASN A 76 -3.06 1.19 2.91
CA ASN A 76 -3.07 2.65 3.05
C ASN A 76 -2.06 3.16 4.08
N LEU A 77 -1.74 2.34 5.08
CA LEU A 77 -0.86 2.70 6.18
C LEU A 77 0.61 2.38 5.87
N VAL A 78 0.90 1.25 5.23
CA VAL A 78 2.28 0.74 5.11
C VAL A 78 2.95 0.97 3.76
N PHE A 79 2.22 1.38 2.72
CA PHE A 79 2.76 1.40 1.35
C PHE A 79 3.94 2.35 1.15
N GLN A 80 4.03 3.45 1.92
CA GLN A 80 5.14 4.40 1.77
C GLN A 80 6.45 3.79 2.24
N ASP A 81 6.46 3.14 3.41
CA ASP A 81 7.65 2.48 3.93
C ASP A 81 8.01 1.27 3.06
N PHE A 82 7.00 0.52 2.60
CA PHE A 82 7.20 -0.57 1.64
C PHE A 82 7.88 -0.08 0.35
N LYS A 83 7.44 1.05 -0.21
CA LYS A 83 8.03 1.67 -1.41
C LYS A 83 9.51 1.93 -1.20
N TRP A 84 9.87 2.63 -0.12
CA TRP A 84 11.27 2.99 0.17
C TRP A 84 12.13 1.76 0.42
N ARG A 85 11.60 0.75 1.11
CA ARG A 85 12.33 -0.46 1.44
C ARG A 85 12.64 -1.34 0.23
N PHE A 86 11.67 -1.51 -0.67
CA PHE A 86 11.73 -2.55 -1.70
C PHE A 86 11.75 -2.06 -3.14
N LEU A 87 11.17 -0.89 -3.44
CA LEU A 87 10.95 -0.45 -4.82
C LEU A 87 11.89 0.65 -5.28
N VAL A 88 12.33 1.53 -4.37
CA VAL A 88 13.22 2.66 -4.72
C VAL A 88 14.61 2.19 -5.12
N THR A 89 15.05 1.05 -4.60
CA THR A 89 16.38 0.47 -4.84
C THR A 89 16.46 -0.42 -6.09
N ILE A 90 15.34 -0.69 -6.76
CA ILE A 90 15.33 -1.54 -7.95
C ILE A 90 15.93 -0.78 -9.12
N GLU A 91 17.04 -1.29 -9.64
CA GLU A 91 17.71 -0.76 -10.82
C GLU A 91 17.28 -1.49 -12.10
N GLY A 92 17.39 -0.80 -13.23
CA GLY A 92 17.08 -1.34 -14.55
C GLY A 92 15.59 -1.40 -14.90
N ASP A 93 15.32 -1.85 -16.12
CA ASP A 93 13.97 -1.87 -16.71
C ASP A 93 13.24 -3.19 -16.56
N THR A 94 13.93 -4.19 -16.03
CA THR A 94 13.36 -5.48 -15.68
C THR A 94 13.88 -5.93 -14.34
N PHE A 95 13.02 -6.54 -13.54
CA PHE A 95 13.44 -7.18 -12.31
C PHE A 95 12.61 -8.44 -12.05
N ASP A 96 13.18 -9.36 -11.29
CA ASP A 96 12.58 -10.64 -10.90
C ASP A 96 13.16 -10.98 -9.52
N LEU A 97 12.40 -10.71 -8.46
CA LEU A 97 12.90 -10.72 -7.08
C LEU A 97 11.92 -11.33 -6.10
N THR A 98 12.46 -12.00 -5.10
CA THR A 98 11.71 -12.48 -3.92
C THR A 98 11.86 -11.43 -2.82
N LEU A 99 10.71 -10.95 -2.35
CA LEU A 99 10.61 -10.05 -1.21
C LEU A 99 10.58 -10.88 0.07
N GLU A 100 11.51 -10.62 0.97
CA GLU A 100 11.49 -11.11 2.34
C GLU A 100 10.67 -10.14 3.20
N LEU A 101 9.50 -10.58 3.66
CA LEU A 101 8.50 -9.72 4.29
C LEU A 101 8.45 -9.88 5.81
N GLU A 102 9.11 -10.88 6.39
CA GLU A 102 9.02 -11.18 7.83
C GLU A 102 9.39 -9.98 8.72
N GLU A 103 10.56 -9.38 8.50
CA GLU A 103 11.00 -8.19 9.24
C GLU A 103 10.06 -7.00 9.01
N PHE A 104 9.62 -6.80 7.77
CA PHE A 104 8.68 -5.74 7.43
C PHE A 104 7.34 -5.92 8.15
N ASN A 105 6.82 -7.15 8.18
CA ASN A 105 5.56 -7.50 8.80
C ASN A 105 5.60 -7.24 10.30
N VAL A 106 6.66 -7.67 10.98
CA VAL A 106 6.84 -7.43 12.42
C VAL A 106 6.86 -5.93 12.72
N GLY A 107 7.54 -5.13 11.91
CA GLY A 107 7.66 -3.68 12.14
C GLY A 107 6.43 -2.85 11.76
N HIS A 108 5.66 -3.26 10.76
CA HIS A 108 4.65 -2.38 10.13
C HIS A 108 3.25 -2.99 10.04
N VAL A 109 3.12 -4.32 9.95
CA VAL A 109 1.82 -4.98 9.70
C VAL A 109 1.21 -5.55 10.97
N MET A 110 1.99 -6.32 11.75
CA MET A 110 1.51 -6.95 12.97
C MET A 110 0.99 -5.95 14.02
N PRO A 111 1.65 -4.81 14.25
CA PRO A 111 1.14 -3.81 15.20
C PRO A 111 -0.27 -3.31 14.84
N LEU A 112 -0.61 -3.27 13.54
CA LEU A 112 -1.92 -2.82 13.07
C LEU A 112 -3.02 -3.87 13.29
N ILE A 113 -2.66 -5.15 13.25
CA ILE A 113 -3.58 -6.27 13.49
C ILE A 113 -3.89 -6.38 14.98
N GLU A 114 -2.86 -6.29 15.83
CA GLU A 114 -3.01 -6.35 17.29
C GLU A 114 -3.89 -5.21 17.82
N THR A 115 -3.72 -3.99 17.30
CA THR A 115 -4.57 -2.85 17.69
C THR A 115 -6.04 -3.02 17.30
N ALA A 116 -6.33 -3.74 16.20
CA ALA A 116 -7.68 -3.94 15.73
C ALA A 116 -8.46 -4.97 16.58
N GLU A 117 -7.76 -5.98 17.12
CA GLU A 117 -8.36 -6.98 18.02
C GLU A 117 -8.69 -6.38 19.41
N ASP A 118 -7.91 -5.41 19.90
CA ASP A 118 -8.19 -4.72 21.16
C ASP A 118 -9.36 -3.72 21.06
N THR A 119 -9.61 -3.13 19.88
CA THR A 119 -10.75 -2.22 19.68
C THR A 119 -12.10 -2.94 19.56
N ASP A 120 -12.12 -4.25 19.32
CA ASP A 120 -13.36 -5.04 19.21
C ASP A 120 -13.95 -5.42 20.60
N LEU A 121 -13.29 -5.02 21.69
CA LEU A 121 -13.77 -5.26 23.07
C LEU A 121 -14.53 -4.08 23.71
N CYS A 122 -14.75 -2.95 23.00
CA CYS A 122 -15.45 -1.79 23.58
C CYS A 122 -16.85 -1.47 23.03
N GLU A 123 -17.42 -2.25 22.10
CA GLU A 123 -18.79 -2.00 21.58
C GLU A 123 -19.86 -2.99 22.09
N THR A 124 -19.88 -3.26 23.39
CA THR A 124 -21.15 -3.54 24.06
C THR A 124 -21.08 -2.91 25.43
N GLN A 125 -21.55 -1.68 25.62
CA GLN A 125 -22.53 -1.25 26.65
C GLN A 125 -22.93 0.21 26.38
N ASN A 126 -24.24 0.45 26.34
CA ASN A 126 -24.96 1.74 26.44
C ASN A 126 -25.29 2.47 25.12
N GLY A 127 -26.53 2.30 24.65
CA GLY A 127 -27.28 3.44 24.08
C GLY A 127 -28.08 4.17 25.19
N PRO A 128 -28.92 5.15 24.87
CA PRO A 128 -28.87 6.12 23.78
C PRO A 128 -28.83 7.57 24.31
N THR A 129 -28.49 8.54 23.45
CA THR A 129 -29.08 9.90 23.27
C THR A 129 -28.04 10.96 22.95
N GLY A 130 -28.36 11.77 21.94
CA GLY A 130 -28.22 13.22 22.05
C GLY A 130 -26.95 13.86 21.53
N HIS A 131 -27.17 14.71 20.53
CA HIS A 131 -26.38 15.86 20.10
C HIS A 131 -25.12 15.60 19.28
N GLY A 132 -25.25 15.98 18.00
CA GLY A 132 -24.10 16.19 17.12
C GLY A 132 -23.40 17.49 17.45
N GLU A 133 -22.11 17.52 17.12
CA GLU A 133 -21.27 18.69 16.89
C GLU A 133 -20.06 18.17 16.08
N THR A 134 -20.07 18.44 14.78
CA THR A 134 -19.21 19.43 14.08
C THR A 134 -17.77 18.95 13.86
N CYS A 135 -17.48 18.62 12.61
CA CYS A 135 -16.14 18.43 12.08
C CYS A 135 -15.36 19.74 12.17
N TYR A 136 -14.23 19.71 12.88
CA TYR A 136 -13.25 20.79 12.93
C TYR A 136 -12.60 20.94 11.54
N PHE A 137 -12.87 22.05 10.86
CA PHE A 137 -12.05 22.55 9.77
C PHE A 137 -11.02 23.50 10.40
N ASP A 138 -9.76 23.07 10.51
CA ASP A 138 -8.66 24.00 10.73
C ASP A 138 -8.40 24.74 9.41
N ALA A 139 -8.97 25.94 9.30
CA ALA A 139 -8.57 26.93 8.31
C ALA A 139 -7.53 27.85 8.97
N ASP A 140 -6.27 27.49 8.79
CA ASP A 140 -5.13 28.39 8.95
C ASP A 140 -5.21 29.47 7.85
N GLN A 141 -5.53 30.70 8.23
CA GLN A 141 -5.25 31.90 7.44
C GLN A 141 -4.75 32.98 8.39
N GLY A 142 -3.48 33.35 8.16
CA GLY A 142 -2.77 34.35 8.93
C GLY A 142 -3.21 35.79 8.62
N LEU A 143 -2.73 36.64 9.54
CA LEU A 143 -2.58 38.10 9.51
C LEU A 143 -3.84 38.96 9.51
#